data_AF-U5W7M9-F1
#
_entry.id   AF-U5W7M9-F1
#
_cell.length_a   1.000
_cell.length_b   1.000
_cell.length_c   1.000
_cell.angle_alpha   90.00
_cell.angle_beta   90.00
_cell.angle_gamma   90.00
#
_symmetry.space_group_name_H-M   'P 1'
#
loop_
_entity.id
_entity.type
_entity.pdbx_description
1 polymer ?
#
loop_
_entity_poly.entity_id
_entity_poly.type
_entity_poly.pdbx_seq_one_letter_code
_entity_poly.pdbx_strand_id
1 'polypeptide(L)'
;MAPLAQLRARHGSFFVTGHTHGGQLWPGPYVAELVMPTVAGLHRYGDTQLYVPRGAGAWGPPVRVGAPSDITAIELASRPT
;
A
#
# COMPACT_ATOMS: atom_id res chain seq x y z
N MET A 1 -0.29 -7.00 8.56
CA MET A 1 -0.85 -5.68 8.96
C MET A 1 0.30 -4.83 9.49
N ALA A 2 0.81 -3.89 8.69
CA ALA A 2 1.69 -2.85 9.24
C ALA A 2 0.81 -1.92 10.10
N PRO A 3 1.22 -1.51 11.31
CA PRO A 3 0.35 -0.75 12.19
C PRO A 3 0.21 0.68 11.67
N LEU A 4 -0.82 0.92 10.86
CA LEU A 4 -1.21 2.25 10.40
C LEU A 4 -1.77 3.13 11.53
N ALA A 5 -1.97 2.55 12.72
CA ALA A 5 -2.33 3.27 13.95
C ALA A 5 -1.34 4.39 14.33
N GLN A 6 -0.13 4.38 13.75
CA GLN A 6 0.90 5.40 14.00
C GLN A 6 0.98 6.50 12.93
N LEU A 7 0.13 6.45 11.89
CA LEU A 7 0.10 7.48 10.87
C LEU A 7 -0.26 8.82 11.50
N ARG A 8 0.61 9.81 11.32
CA ARG A 8 0.40 11.18 11.80
C ARG A 8 0.79 12.15 10.72
N ALA A 9 -0.16 12.96 10.26
CA ALA A 9 0.11 14.14 9.47
C ALA A 9 -0.37 15.36 10.28
N ARG A 10 0.55 16.24 10.67
CA ARG A 10 0.20 17.51 11.35
C ARG A 10 -0.01 18.65 10.34
N HIS A 11 0.84 18.71 9.32
CA HIS A 11 0.85 19.75 8.28
C HIS A 11 1.18 19.18 6.88
N GLY A 12 1.11 17.85 6.71
CA GLY A 12 1.46 17.14 5.47
C GLY A 12 0.27 16.37 4.87
N SER A 13 0.44 15.85 3.66
CA SER A 13 -0.58 15.05 2.97
C SER A 13 -0.40 13.55 3.22
N PHE A 14 -1.52 12.82 3.28
CA PHE A 14 -1.53 11.35 3.31
C PHE A 14 -2.21 10.82 2.04
N PHE A 15 -1.54 9.90 1.34
CA PHE A 15 -2.04 9.27 0.11
C PHE A 15 -2.19 7.77 0.31
N VAL A 16 -3.33 7.25 -0.13
CA VAL A 16 -3.59 5.81 -0.24
C VAL A 16 -3.76 5.49 -1.72
N THR A 17 -2.88 4.66 -2.27
CA THR A 17 -2.92 4.32 -3.69
C THR A 17 -2.59 2.86 -3.90
N GLY A 18 -3.47 2.14 -4.60
CA GLY A 18 -3.14 0.83 -5.17
C GLY A 18 -2.69 1.01 -6.62
N HIS A 19 -1.98 0.04 -7.19
CA HIS A 19 -1.66 0.06 -8.62
C HIS A 19 -1.13 -1.31 -9.09
N THR A 20 -0.10 -1.80 -8.42
CA THR A 20 0.69 -2.95 -8.90
C THR A 20 0.15 -4.31 -8.44
N HIS A 21 -0.79 -4.32 -7.49
CA HIS A 21 -1.24 -5.51 -6.78
C HIS A 21 -0.10 -6.34 -6.15
N GLY A 22 1.08 -5.72 -5.96
CA GLY A 22 2.29 -6.44 -5.55
C GLY A 22 2.76 -7.51 -6.56
N GLY A 23 2.41 -7.39 -7.84
CA GLY A 23 2.85 -8.29 -8.91
C GLY A 23 1.87 -9.40 -9.29
N GLN A 24 0.76 -9.59 -8.55
CA GLN A 24 -0.39 -10.51 -8.78
C GLN A 24 -0.09 -12.03 -8.93
N LEU A 25 1.01 -12.43 -9.57
CA LEU A 25 1.38 -13.83 -9.83
C LEU A 25 2.86 -14.02 -9.56
N TRP A 26 3.27 -15.13 -8.95
CA TRP A 26 4.69 -15.48 -8.85
C TRP A 26 5.31 -15.67 -10.25
N PRO A 27 6.50 -15.13 -10.55
CA PRO A 27 7.44 -14.39 -9.67
C PRO A 27 7.27 -12.87 -9.69
N GLY A 28 6.16 -12.35 -10.19
CA GLY A 28 5.81 -10.93 -10.35
C GLY A 28 6.09 -10.00 -9.17
N PRO A 29 5.96 -10.38 -7.88
CA PRO A 29 6.39 -9.51 -6.78
C PRO A 29 7.85 -9.03 -6.91
N TYR A 30 8.76 -9.91 -7.32
CA TYR A 30 10.17 -9.55 -7.53
C TYR A 30 10.35 -8.59 -8.70
N VAL A 31 9.61 -8.81 -9.79
CA VAL A 31 9.62 -7.90 -10.96
C VAL A 31 9.09 -6.53 -10.57
N ALA A 32 7.99 -6.47 -9.82
CA ALA A 32 7.42 -5.23 -9.34
C ALA A 32 8.41 -4.44 -8.47
N GLU A 33 9.11 -5.12 -7.55
CA GLU A 33 10.14 -4.49 -6.69
C GLU A 33 11.35 -3.99 -7.48
N LEU A 34 11.67 -4.59 -8.62
CA LEU A 34 12.77 -4.16 -9.50
C LEU A 34 12.43 -2.90 -10.32
N VAL A 35 11.17 -2.73 -10.73
CA VAL A 35 10.78 -1.67 -11.67
C VAL A 35 9.97 -0.54 -11.05
N MET A 36 9.49 -0.71 -9.81
CA MET A 36 8.71 0.30 -9.09
C MET A 36 9.39 0.66 -7.76
N PRO A 37 9.58 1.96 -7.47
CA PRO A 37 10.19 2.40 -6.22
C PRO A 37 9.33 2.09 -4.98
N THR A 38 8.01 1.96 -5.16
CA THR A 38 7.05 1.69 -4.07
C THR A 38 6.01 0.68 -4.52
N VAL A 39 6.15 -0.57 -4.07
CA VAL A 39 5.27 -1.69 -4.45
C VAL A 39 4.16 -1.95 -3.43
N ALA A 40 4.50 -1.88 -2.14
CA ALA A 40 3.56 -2.10 -1.04
C ALA A 40 4.08 -1.47 0.26
N GLY A 41 3.19 -1.22 1.21
CA GLY A 41 3.54 -0.72 2.54
C GLY A 41 3.47 0.80 2.68
N LEU A 42 3.96 1.30 3.81
CA LEU A 42 4.01 2.73 4.13
C LEU A 42 5.38 3.31 3.78
N HIS A 43 5.37 4.35 2.97
CA HIS A 43 6.52 5.07 2.47
C HIS A 43 6.44 6.54 2.87
N ARG A 44 7.59 7.21 2.90
CA ARG A 44 7.67 8.63 3.26
C ARG A 44 8.46 9.41 2.23
N TYR A 45 7.87 10.51 1.78
CA TYR A 45 8.44 11.46 0.83
C TYR A 45 8.38 12.85 1.46
N GLY A 46 9.47 13.27 2.12
CA GLY A 46 9.46 14.48 2.93
C GLY A 46 8.39 14.40 4.04
N ASP A 47 7.50 15.39 4.08
CA ASP A 47 6.38 15.45 5.02
C ASP A 47 5.14 14.65 4.57
N THR A 48 5.19 14.04 3.38
CA THR A 48 4.11 13.24 2.82
C THR A 48 4.28 11.76 3.15
N GLN A 49 3.19 11.12 3.55
CA GLN A 49 3.11 9.67 3.76
C GLN A 49 2.32 9.02 2.63
N LEU A 50 2.90 7.99 2.02
CA LEU A 50 2.31 7.21 0.93
C LEU A 50 2.09 5.78 1.39
N TYR A 51 0.84 5.33 1.46
CA TYR A 51 0.51 3.95 1.75
C TYR A 51 0.02 3.22 0.50
N VAL A 52 0.67 2.09 0.18
CA VAL A 52 0.36 1.25 -0.97
C VAL A 52 -0.10 -0.14 -0.52
N PRO A 53 -1.41 -0.48 -0.60
CA PRO A 53 -1.87 -1.85 -0.41
C PRO A 53 -1.56 -2.71 -1.64
N ARG A 54 -1.36 -4.01 -1.44
CA ARG A 54 -1.32 -5.04 -2.50
C ARG A 54 -2.72 -5.38 -3.01
N GLY A 55 -3.76 -4.99 -2.28
CA GLY A 55 -5.15 -5.16 -2.69
C GLY A 55 -5.66 -6.58 -2.47
N ALA A 56 -6.99 -6.69 -2.36
CA ALA A 56 -7.66 -7.95 -2.04
C ALA A 56 -7.74 -8.92 -3.22
N GLY A 57 -7.79 -8.39 -4.44
CA GLY A 57 -8.11 -9.15 -5.66
C GLY A 57 -7.09 -8.95 -6.79
N ALA A 58 -7.59 -8.98 -8.02
CA ALA A 58 -6.82 -8.85 -9.25
C ALA A 58 -7.17 -7.54 -9.99
N TRP A 59 -6.23 -6.99 -10.75
CA TRP A 59 -6.46 -5.83 -11.64
C TRP A 59 -6.82 -6.22 -13.08
N GLY A 60 -6.88 -7.52 -13.36
CA GLY A 60 -7.16 -8.09 -14.68
C GLY A 60 -7.82 -9.48 -14.55
N PRO A 61 -7.27 -10.55 -15.16
CA PRO A 61 -7.80 -11.90 -14.99
C PRO A 61 -7.94 -12.25 -13.49
N PRO A 62 -9.01 -12.97 -13.07
CA PRO A 62 -9.35 -13.22 -11.67
C PRO A 62 -8.46 -14.31 -11.05
N VAL A 63 -7.15 -14.09 -11.11
CA VAL A 63 -6.13 -15.05 -10.70
C VAL A 63 -5.07 -14.35 -9.86
N ARG A 64 -4.74 -14.98 -8.74
CA ARG A 64 -3.66 -14.57 -7.84
C ARG A 64 -3.05 -15.83 -7.24
N VAL A 65 -1.81 -16.12 -7.60
CA VAL A 65 -1.12 -17.37 -7.24
C VAL A 65 0.29 -17.04 -6.80
N GLY A 66 0.68 -17.52 -5.63
CA GLY A 66 2.03 -17.30 -5.09
C GLY A 66 2.37 -15.82 -4.85
N ALA A 67 1.36 -14.94 -4.76
CA ALA A 67 1.54 -13.50 -4.52
C ALA A 67 0.61 -13.03 -3.38
N PRO A 68 1.13 -12.37 -2.33
CA PRO A 68 0.35 -11.97 -1.16
C PRO A 68 -0.66 -10.86 -1.47
N SER A 69 -1.90 -11.00 -0.96
CA SER A 69 -2.93 -9.96 -0.97
C SER A 69 -3.09 -9.33 0.41
N ASP A 70 -3.69 -8.14 0.45
CA ASP A 70 -4.08 -7.48 1.70
C ASP A 70 -5.34 -6.61 1.55
N ILE A 71 -6.06 -6.47 2.66
CA ILE A 71 -7.11 -5.46 2.86
C ILE A 71 -6.63 -4.62 4.03
N THR A 72 -6.70 -3.30 3.89
CA THR A 72 -6.21 -2.38 4.90
C THR A 72 -7.35 -1.57 5.49
N ALA A 73 -7.48 -1.60 6.81
CA ALA A 73 -8.34 -0.68 7.54
C ALA A 73 -7.53 0.56 7.95
N ILE A 74 -8.05 1.75 7.62
CA ILE A 74 -7.46 3.03 7.99
C ILE A 74 -8.51 3.78 8.82
N GLU A 75 -8.16 4.06 10.07
CA GLU A 75 -8.98 4.86 10.97
C GLU A 75 -8.42 6.28 11.03
N LEU A 76 -9.26 7.26 10.71
CA LEU A 76 -8.92 8.68 10.80
C LEU A 76 -9.57 9.26 12.04
N ALA A 77 -8.75 9.78 12.95
CA ALA A 77 -9.20 10.47 14.15
C ALA A 77 -8.71 11.92 14.14
N SER A 78 -9.60 12.87 14.42
CA SER A 78 -9.20 14.23 14.78
C SER A 78 -8.75 14.26 16.24
N ARG A 79 -7.79 15.12 16.57
CA ARG A 79 -7.57 15.48 17.97
C ARG A 79 -8.68 16.46 18.39
N PRO A 80 -9.33 16.26 19.53
CA PRO A 80 -10.18 17.29 20.11
C PRO A 80 -9.35 18.57 20.28
N THR A 81 -9.90 19.69 19.85
CA THR A 81 -9.36 21.03 20.11
C THR A 81 -9.53 21.41 21.56
#